data_AF-A0A392M773-F1
#
_entry.id   AF-A0A392M773-F1
#
_cell.length_a   1.000
_cell.length_b   1.000
_cell.length_c   1.000
_cell.angle_alpha   90.00
_cell.angle_beta   90.00
_cell.angle_gamma   90.00
#
_symmetry.space_group_name_H-M   'P 1'
#
loop_
_entity.id
_entity.type
_entity.pdbx_description
1 polymer ?
#
loop_
_entity_poly.entity_id
_entity_poly.type
_entity_poly.pdbx_seq_one_letter_code
_entity_poly.pdbx_strand_id
1 'polypeptide(L)'
;MASSSTFERMFREIEGCMKKPVLSMEISGSCEKDSYGIESYGISVTTLEEVFLRVAGCDYDEVECFEENNRSLISESVRAISARRDHKTIMFQLMIPAIFLFIGLLFMELKPHPDQISLTLSTSYFNPLLSGGGGGGPIPFNLSFPIAEKVAQNVKGGWIQRCNPSSYKFPNSEKALADAVEAAGPTLGPSLLSMSEYLMSSFNESYQSRYGAIVMDDQNTDGSLGYTVLHNFSCQHAAPTFINLMNSAILRLASHNMNATIQTRN
;
A
#
# COMPACT_ATOMS: atom_id res chain seq x y z
N MET A 1 -11.21 -11.85 -0.65
CA MET A 1 -9.99 -12.01 0.17
C MET A 1 -8.79 -11.80 -0.75
N ALA A 2 -8.30 -10.56 -0.87
CA ALA A 2 -7.05 -10.29 -1.57
C ALA A 2 -5.91 -10.88 -0.73
N SER A 3 -5.06 -11.71 -1.32
CA SER A 3 -3.97 -12.36 -0.61
C SER A 3 -2.94 -11.33 -0.15
N SER A 4 -2.40 -11.54 1.05
CA SER A 4 -1.36 -10.70 1.68
C SER A 4 -0.20 -10.36 0.72
N SER A 5 0.15 -11.29 -0.17
CA SER A 5 1.20 -11.13 -1.19
C SER A 5 0.98 -9.98 -2.17
N THR A 6 -0.26 -9.64 -2.52
CA THR A 6 -0.55 -8.56 -3.47
C THR A 6 -0.39 -7.19 -2.80
N PHE A 7 -0.69 -7.12 -1.51
CA PHE A 7 -0.55 -5.92 -0.69
C PHE A 7 0.91 -5.63 -0.35
N GLU A 8 1.69 -6.67 -0.01
CA GLU A 8 3.15 -6.55 0.17
C GLU A 8 3.86 -6.09 -1.12
N ARG A 9 3.43 -6.59 -2.28
CA ARG A 9 4.00 -6.20 -3.57
C ARG A 9 3.74 -4.73 -3.88
N MET A 10 2.54 -4.24 -3.55
CA MET A 10 2.20 -2.83 -3.68
C MET A 10 3.10 -1.95 -2.80
N PHE A 11 3.40 -2.35 -1.56
CA PHE A 11 4.33 -1.59 -0.72
C PHE A 11 5.77 -1.63 -1.22
N ARG A 12 6.24 -2.79 -1.66
CA ARG A 12 7.57 -2.92 -2.24
C ARG A 12 7.73 -2.05 -3.48
N GLU A 13 6.67 -1.87 -4.26
CA GLU A 13 6.65 -0.94 -5.40
C GLU A 13 6.68 0.52 -4.95
N ILE A 14 5.91 0.89 -3.91
CA ILE A 14 5.96 2.23 -3.31
C ILE A 14 7.36 2.52 -2.73
N GLU A 15 7.95 1.59 -1.98
CA GLU A 15 9.32 1.68 -1.46
C GLU A 15 10.38 1.78 -2.57
N GLY A 16 10.18 1.04 -3.67
CA GLY A 16 11.01 1.17 -4.87
C GLY A 16 10.94 2.56 -5.50
N CYS A 17 9.77 3.21 -5.44
CA CYS A 17 9.58 4.58 -5.91
C CYS A 17 10.15 5.63 -4.94
N MET A 18 10.27 5.33 -3.64
CA MET A 18 10.89 6.23 -2.65
C MET A 18 12.42 6.32 -2.82
N LYS A 19 13.07 5.33 -3.46
CA LYS A 19 14.54 5.29 -3.67
C LYS A 19 14.97 5.68 -5.08
N LYS A 20 14.71 6.91 -5.51
CA LYS A 20 15.54 7.56 -6.56
C LYS A 20 15.75 9.05 -6.25
N PRO A 21 16.73 9.40 -5.41
CA PRO A 21 17.37 10.71 -5.58
C PRO A 21 18.05 10.69 -6.95
N VAL A 22 17.66 11.61 -7.82
CA VAL A 22 18.26 11.84 -9.13
C VAL A 22 19.74 12.15 -8.94
N LEU A 23 20.60 11.16 -9.13
CA LEU A 23 22.04 11.37 -9.34
C LEU A 23 22.29 11.38 -10.86
N SER A 24 22.32 12.60 -11.38
CA SER A 24 23.11 13.08 -12.52
C SER A 24 23.28 12.14 -13.73
N MET A 25 22.56 12.45 -14.81
CA MET A 25 23.14 12.36 -16.14
C MET A 25 22.79 13.63 -16.90
N GLU A 26 23.75 14.55 -16.94
CA GLU A 26 23.72 15.70 -17.83
C GLU A 26 23.60 15.20 -19.29
N ILE A 27 22.64 15.76 -20.04
CA ILE A 27 22.86 16.41 -21.35
C ILE A 27 21.53 17.00 -21.85
N SER A 28 21.55 18.33 -21.97
CA SER A 28 20.74 19.22 -22.83
C SER A 28 19.21 19.26 -22.72
N GLY A 29 18.69 20.45 -22.37
CA GLY A 29 17.45 21.00 -22.95
C GLY A 29 16.22 21.10 -22.04
N SER A 30 16.20 22.13 -21.19
CA SER A 30 15.03 22.84 -20.64
C SER A 30 13.69 22.09 -20.48
N CYS A 31 13.44 21.58 -19.28
CA CYS A 31 12.19 21.77 -18.53
C CYS A 31 12.46 21.26 -17.11
N GLU A 32 12.59 22.14 -16.11
CA GLU A 32 12.54 21.74 -14.70
C GLU A 32 11.17 21.12 -14.45
N LYS A 33 11.08 19.79 -14.56
CA LYS A 33 9.97 19.05 -14.00
C LYS A 33 10.28 18.91 -12.52
N ASP A 34 9.67 19.77 -11.72
CA ASP A 34 9.61 19.59 -10.27
C ASP A 34 9.20 18.14 -9.98
N SER A 35 10.14 17.36 -9.46
CA SER A 35 9.93 15.95 -9.18
C SER A 35 9.24 15.81 -7.82
N TYR A 36 7.91 15.82 -7.83
CA TYR A 36 7.13 15.53 -6.63
C TYR A 36 7.23 14.03 -6.30
N GLY A 37 7.61 13.71 -5.06
CA GLY A 37 7.83 12.34 -4.60
C GLY A 37 7.38 12.12 -3.16
N ILE A 38 7.20 10.87 -2.77
CA ILE A 38 6.88 10.47 -1.39
C ILE A 38 8.20 10.35 -0.64
N GLU A 39 8.38 11.12 0.43
CA GLU A 39 9.60 11.12 1.24
C GLU A 39 9.64 9.93 2.22
N SER A 40 8.53 9.71 2.93
CA SER A 40 8.38 8.62 3.87
C SER A 40 6.94 8.11 3.85
N TYR A 41 6.79 6.81 4.05
CA TYR A 41 5.49 6.16 4.10
C TYR A 41 5.53 5.05 5.14
N GLY A 42 4.63 5.12 6.12
CA GLY A 42 4.46 4.09 7.14
C GLY A 42 3.01 3.65 7.20
N ILE A 43 2.77 2.34 7.11
CA ILE A 43 1.51 1.75 7.58
C ILE A 43 1.82 0.86 8.77
N SER A 44 1.21 1.17 9.91
CA SER A 44 1.12 0.24 11.03
C SER A 44 -0.25 -0.44 10.99
N VAL A 45 -0.29 -1.74 10.72
CA VAL A 45 -1.47 -2.57 10.92
C VAL A 45 -1.15 -3.53 12.06
N THR A 46 -1.96 -3.56 13.11
CA THR A 46 -1.88 -4.62 14.13
C THR A 46 -2.90 -5.69 13.79
N THR A 47 -2.63 -6.57 12.83
CA THR A 47 -3.46 -7.77 12.63
C THR A 47 -2.95 -8.91 13.51
N LEU A 48 -3.88 -9.66 14.09
CA LEU A 48 -3.57 -10.87 14.87
C LEU A 48 -2.78 -11.92 14.08
N GLU A 49 -2.85 -11.91 12.75
CA GLU A 49 -2.15 -12.82 11.85
C GLU A 49 -0.62 -12.65 11.89
N GLU A 50 -0.13 -11.40 11.87
CA GLU A 50 1.31 -11.11 11.95
C GLU A 50 1.86 -11.45 13.34
N VAL A 51 1.06 -11.22 14.39
CA VAL A 51 1.38 -11.66 15.76
C VAL A 51 1.41 -13.19 15.84
N PHE A 52 0.48 -13.88 15.19
CA PHE A 52 0.41 -15.34 15.19
C PHE A 52 1.61 -15.98 14.49
N LEU A 53 2.06 -15.43 13.36
CA LEU A 53 3.25 -15.89 12.65
C LEU A 53 4.55 -15.58 13.41
N ARG A 54 4.66 -14.41 14.06
CA ARG A 54 5.81 -14.08 14.92
C ARG A 54 5.88 -14.92 16.20
N VAL A 55 4.74 -15.29 16.79
CA VAL A 55 4.68 -16.17 17.96
C VAL A 55 4.90 -17.64 17.56
N ALA A 56 4.56 -18.04 16.33
CA ALA A 56 4.75 -19.39 15.83
C ALA A 56 6.19 -19.73 15.43
N GLY A 57 7.10 -18.75 15.31
CA GLY A 57 8.55 -19.00 15.16
C GLY A 57 8.93 -19.92 13.99
N CYS A 58 8.20 -19.91 12.88
CA CYS A 58 8.49 -20.77 11.74
C CYS A 58 9.52 -20.13 10.81
N ASP A 59 10.80 -20.35 11.07
CA ASP A 59 11.82 -20.38 10.01
C ASP A 59 11.54 -21.63 9.15
N TYR A 60 11.38 -21.43 7.83
CA TYR A 60 11.32 -22.52 6.87
C TYR A 60 12.75 -22.99 6.59
N ASP A 61 13.23 -23.96 7.37
CA ASP A 61 14.47 -24.67 7.08
C ASP A 61 14.19 -25.85 6.14
N GLU A 62 14.65 -25.75 4.88
CA GLU A 62 14.84 -26.91 4.01
C GLU A 62 16.16 -27.61 4.36
N VAL A 63 16.04 -28.90 4.70
CA VAL A 63 17.14 -29.81 5.03
C VAL A 63 17.66 -30.45 3.74
N GLU A 64 18.96 -30.35 3.44
CA GLU A 64 19.97 -31.41 3.64
C GLU A 64 21.24 -31.26 2.74
N CYS A 65 22.33 -31.84 3.26
CA CYS A 65 23.74 -31.75 2.92
C CYS A 65 24.16 -32.22 1.51
N PHE A 66 25.32 -31.74 1.02
CA PHE A 66 26.24 -32.60 0.25
C PHE A 66 27.72 -32.26 0.51
N GLU A 67 28.48 -33.28 0.92
CA GLU A 67 29.93 -33.32 1.03
C GLU A 67 30.61 -33.21 -0.34
N GLU A 68 31.69 -32.43 -0.41
CA GLU A 68 32.66 -32.48 -1.50
C GLU A 68 33.69 -33.59 -1.25
N ASN A 69 33.93 -34.48 -2.23
CA ASN A 69 35.31 -34.85 -2.54
C ASN A 69 35.54 -35.33 -3.98
N ASN A 70 36.72 -34.96 -4.46
CA ASN A 70 37.24 -35.10 -5.82
C ASN A 70 37.42 -36.56 -6.30
N ARG A 71 36.81 -36.89 -7.45
CA ARG A 71 37.40 -37.84 -8.43
C ARG A 71 37.20 -37.33 -9.86
N SER A 72 37.97 -36.30 -10.16
CA SER A 72 38.23 -35.78 -11.49
C SER A 72 38.91 -36.84 -12.39
N LEU A 73 38.47 -36.92 -13.65
CA LEU A 73 39.21 -37.36 -14.85
C LEU A 73 39.07 -38.78 -15.44
N ILE A 74 38.27 -39.71 -14.89
CA ILE A 74 38.05 -41.04 -15.57
C ILE A 74 36.63 -41.19 -16.15
N SER A 75 35.73 -40.26 -15.86
CA SER A 75 34.31 -40.47 -16.11
C SER A 75 33.78 -39.85 -17.40
N GLU A 76 34.50 -38.93 -18.05
CA GLU A 76 33.94 -38.20 -19.20
C GLU A 76 33.92 -39.05 -20.47
N SER A 77 34.98 -39.81 -20.73
CA SER A 77 35.06 -40.70 -21.91
C SER A 77 34.16 -41.93 -21.80
N VAL A 78 33.99 -42.49 -20.59
CA VAL A 78 33.12 -43.65 -20.33
C VAL A 78 31.64 -43.24 -20.31
N ARG A 79 31.30 -42.08 -19.72
CA ARG A 79 29.91 -41.55 -19.77
C ARG A 79 29.47 -41.20 -21.17
N ALA A 80 30.36 -40.67 -22.03
CA ALA A 80 30.03 -40.36 -23.42
C ALA A 80 29.65 -41.60 -24.26
N ILE A 81 30.25 -42.76 -23.95
CA ILE A 81 29.97 -44.03 -24.64
C ILE A 81 28.67 -44.67 -24.11
N SER A 82 28.41 -44.61 -22.80
CA SER A 82 27.13 -45.09 -22.22
C SER A 82 25.94 -44.20 -22.58
N ALA A 83 26.12 -42.88 -22.64
CA ALA A 83 25.09 -41.94 -23.08
C ALA A 83 24.62 -42.25 -24.51
N ARG A 84 25.48 -42.81 -25.37
CA ARG A 84 25.14 -43.17 -26.75
C ARG A 84 24.32 -44.46 -26.87
N ARG A 85 24.19 -45.26 -25.79
CA ARG A 85 23.58 -46.60 -25.82
C ARG A 85 22.21 -46.68 -25.13
N ASP A 86 21.90 -45.80 -24.18
CA ASP A 86 20.62 -45.81 -23.48
C ASP A 86 19.67 -44.71 -23.95
N HIS A 87 18.98 -44.99 -25.08
CA HIS A 87 17.92 -44.13 -25.62
C HIS A 87 16.78 -43.87 -24.62
N LYS A 88 16.56 -44.79 -23.67
CA LYS A 88 15.58 -44.60 -22.59
C LYS A 88 16.05 -43.55 -21.58
N THR A 89 17.32 -43.54 -21.20
CA THR A 89 17.89 -42.59 -20.24
C THR A 89 17.91 -41.17 -20.79
N ILE A 90 18.21 -40.98 -22.09
CA ILE A 90 18.09 -39.68 -22.77
C ILE A 90 16.65 -39.14 -22.69
N MET A 91 15.66 -40.03 -22.84
CA MET A 91 14.24 -39.65 -22.74
C MET A 91 13.88 -39.14 -21.33
N PHE A 92 14.26 -39.86 -20.28
CA PHE A 92 13.87 -39.47 -18.92
C PHE A 92 14.71 -38.31 -18.34
N GLN A 93 16.00 -38.20 -18.68
CA GLN A 93 16.89 -37.19 -18.09
C GLN A 93 16.96 -35.89 -18.88
N LEU A 94 16.70 -35.91 -20.20
CA LEU A 94 16.81 -34.71 -21.04
C LEU A 94 15.44 -34.27 -21.59
N MET A 95 14.67 -35.21 -22.16
CA MET A 95 13.41 -34.84 -22.81
C MET A 95 12.32 -34.45 -21.83
N ILE A 96 12.18 -35.16 -20.71
CA ILE A 96 11.17 -34.82 -19.70
C ILE A 96 11.42 -33.41 -19.11
N PRO A 97 12.63 -33.07 -18.62
CA PRO A 97 12.91 -31.70 -18.13
C PRO A 97 12.73 -30.63 -19.22
N ALA A 98 13.12 -30.92 -20.47
CA ALA A 98 12.93 -29.99 -21.58
C ALA A 98 11.44 -29.75 -21.91
N ILE A 99 10.61 -30.80 -21.85
CA ILE A 99 9.16 -30.69 -22.05
C ILE A 99 8.52 -29.90 -20.90
N PHE A 100 8.88 -30.16 -19.64
CA PHE A 100 8.37 -29.40 -18.50
C PHE A 100 8.80 -27.93 -18.55
N LEU A 101 10.04 -27.65 -18.95
CA LEU A 101 10.52 -26.28 -19.14
C LEU A 101 9.79 -25.59 -20.30
N PHE A 102 9.58 -26.28 -21.41
CA PHE A 102 8.80 -25.75 -22.53
C PHE A 102 7.34 -25.47 -22.14
N ILE A 103 6.69 -26.37 -21.41
CA ILE A 103 5.35 -26.17 -20.86
C ILE A 103 5.32 -24.98 -19.89
N GLY A 104 6.33 -24.85 -19.02
CA GLY A 104 6.47 -23.71 -18.11
C GLY A 104 6.63 -22.37 -18.84
N LEU A 105 7.41 -22.35 -19.92
CA LEU A 105 7.55 -21.16 -20.78
C LEU A 105 6.25 -20.84 -21.51
N LEU A 106 5.51 -21.85 -21.97
CA LEU A 106 4.19 -21.68 -22.58
C LEU A 106 3.17 -21.13 -21.57
N PHE A 107 3.25 -21.56 -20.31
CA PHE A 107 2.47 -20.99 -19.20
C PHE A 107 2.87 -19.54 -18.87
N MET A 108 4.09 -19.12 -19.14
CA MET A 108 4.49 -17.71 -18.99
C MET A 108 3.97 -16.83 -20.14
N GLU A 109 3.80 -17.39 -21.35
CA GLU A 109 3.25 -16.67 -22.50
C GLU A 109 1.73 -16.48 -22.39
N LEU A 110 1.05 -17.36 -21.67
CA LEU A 110 -0.29 -17.11 -21.14
C LEU A 110 -0.20 -15.95 -20.14
N LYS A 111 -0.35 -14.71 -20.62
CA LYS A 111 -0.51 -13.50 -19.79
C LYS A 111 -1.46 -13.84 -18.62
N PRO A 112 -0.95 -14.09 -17.39
CA PRO A 112 -1.81 -14.59 -16.32
C PRO A 112 -2.72 -13.50 -15.78
N HIS A 113 -2.45 -12.26 -16.17
CA HIS A 113 -3.13 -11.07 -15.72
C HIS A 113 -3.68 -10.40 -16.99
N PRO A 114 -5.00 -10.46 -17.25
CA PRO A 114 -5.59 -9.60 -18.28
C PRO A 114 -5.21 -8.15 -17.99
N ASP A 115 -5.01 -7.34 -19.02
CA ASP A 115 -4.61 -5.93 -18.84
C ASP A 115 -5.60 -5.26 -17.87
N GLN A 116 -5.10 -4.98 -16.66
CA GLN A 116 -5.94 -4.56 -15.55
C GLN A 116 -6.40 -3.13 -15.80
N ILE A 117 -7.71 -2.91 -15.68
CA ILE A 117 -8.30 -1.59 -15.91
C ILE A 117 -7.78 -0.64 -14.83
N SER A 118 -7.29 0.52 -15.26
CA SER A 118 -6.92 1.61 -14.36
C SER A 118 -8.16 2.10 -13.61
N LEU A 119 -8.17 1.96 -12.30
CA LEU A 119 -9.27 2.35 -11.44
C LEU A 119 -8.93 3.64 -10.69
N THR A 120 -9.87 4.58 -10.68
CA THR A 120 -9.80 5.78 -9.84
C THR A 120 -10.60 5.52 -8.58
N LEU A 121 -9.94 5.51 -7.43
CA LEU A 121 -10.59 5.24 -6.15
C LEU A 121 -11.42 6.45 -5.70
N SER A 122 -12.61 6.18 -5.18
CA SER A 122 -13.62 7.17 -4.82
C SER A 122 -14.44 6.64 -3.65
N THR A 123 -14.95 7.53 -2.80
CA THR A 123 -15.89 7.18 -1.72
C THR A 123 -17.32 6.99 -2.22
N SER A 124 -17.59 6.99 -3.53
CA SER A 124 -18.93 6.83 -4.10
C SER A 124 -19.63 5.52 -3.74
N TYR A 125 -18.87 4.47 -3.47
CA TYR A 125 -19.43 3.20 -3.01
C TYR A 125 -19.59 3.14 -1.49
N PHE A 126 -19.14 4.16 -0.76
CA PHE A 126 -19.32 4.27 0.69
C PHE A 126 -20.57 5.09 0.97
N ASN A 127 -21.59 4.43 1.53
CA ASN A 127 -22.91 5.03 1.79
C ASN A 127 -23.51 5.69 0.53
N PRO A 128 -23.84 4.93 -0.53
CA PRO A 128 -24.25 5.48 -1.83
C PRO A 128 -25.53 6.32 -1.78
N LEU A 129 -26.32 6.18 -0.71
CA LEU A 129 -27.54 6.95 -0.49
C LEU A 129 -27.27 8.34 0.12
N LEU A 130 -26.06 8.57 0.66
CA LEU A 130 -25.65 9.90 1.13
C LEU A 130 -25.23 10.74 -0.06
N SER A 131 -26.04 11.75 -0.37
CA SER A 131 -25.72 12.73 -1.42
C SER A 131 -25.01 13.94 -0.80
N GLY A 132 -23.84 14.29 -1.31
CA GLY A 132 -23.10 15.51 -0.98
C GLY A 132 -22.48 16.14 -2.22
N GLY A 133 -22.06 17.41 -2.14
CA GLY A 133 -21.66 18.24 -3.29
C GLY A 133 -20.39 17.80 -4.04
N GLY A 134 -19.68 16.77 -3.59
CA GLY A 134 -18.36 16.35 -4.10
C GLY A 134 -18.31 15.02 -4.85
N GLY A 135 -19.46 14.37 -5.10
CA GLY A 135 -19.52 13.08 -5.79
C GLY A 135 -18.88 11.95 -4.98
N GLY A 136 -19.56 11.49 -3.94
CA GLY A 136 -19.13 10.38 -3.09
C GLY A 136 -19.63 10.50 -1.65
N GLY A 137 -19.21 9.59 -0.78
CA GLY A 137 -19.45 9.65 0.67
C GLY A 137 -18.60 10.70 1.41
N PRO A 138 -18.92 10.94 2.70
CA PRO A 138 -18.19 11.87 3.55
C PRO A 138 -16.73 11.49 3.73
N ILE A 139 -15.87 12.51 3.75
CA ILE A 139 -14.45 12.42 4.09
C ILE A 139 -14.22 13.28 5.34
N PRO A 140 -14.35 12.72 6.55
CA PRO A 140 -13.94 13.37 7.78
C PRO A 140 -12.50 13.87 7.68
N PHE A 141 -12.31 15.17 7.86
CA PHE A 141 -11.02 15.82 7.68
C PHE A 141 -10.78 16.77 8.86
N ASN A 142 -9.64 16.63 9.51
CA ASN A 142 -9.13 17.62 10.45
C ASN A 142 -8.59 18.85 9.69
N LEU A 143 -9.34 19.95 9.73
CA LEU A 143 -8.97 21.21 9.08
C LEU A 143 -8.32 22.19 10.08
N SER A 144 -7.52 21.70 11.02
CA SER A 144 -6.90 22.55 12.04
C SER A 144 -5.77 23.42 11.50
N PHE A 145 -5.12 23.01 10.40
CA PHE A 145 -4.02 23.74 9.79
C PHE A 145 -4.41 24.39 8.45
N PRO A 146 -3.82 25.54 8.07
CA PRO A 146 -4.11 26.20 6.79
C PRO A 146 -3.79 25.32 5.57
N ILE A 147 -2.75 24.49 5.66
CA ILE A 147 -2.38 23.57 4.59
C ILE A 147 -3.44 22.49 4.37
N ALA A 148 -4.08 22.02 5.45
CA ALA A 148 -5.16 21.06 5.39
C ALA A 148 -6.37 21.62 4.61
N GLU A 149 -6.71 22.90 4.79
CA GLU A 149 -7.76 23.55 4.02
C GLU A 149 -7.44 23.63 2.53
N LYS A 150 -6.18 23.96 2.17
CA LYS A 150 -5.74 23.98 0.78
C LYS A 150 -5.81 22.60 0.14
N VAL A 151 -5.37 21.55 0.84
CA VAL A 151 -5.45 20.17 0.35
C VAL A 151 -6.91 19.73 0.22
N ALA A 152 -7.75 20.03 1.20
CA ALA A 152 -9.17 19.68 1.20
C ALA A 152 -9.93 20.27 0.00
N GLN A 153 -9.58 21.48 -0.45
CA GLN A 153 -10.16 22.10 -1.65
C GLN A 153 -9.80 21.35 -2.96
N ASN A 154 -8.73 20.58 -2.95
CA ASN A 154 -8.25 19.81 -4.11
C ASN A 154 -8.75 18.34 -4.11
N VAL A 155 -9.54 17.94 -3.11
CA VAL A 155 -10.10 16.59 -3.01
C VAL A 155 -11.25 16.42 -4.03
N LYS A 156 -11.26 15.27 -4.70
CA LYS A 156 -12.31 14.84 -5.65
C LYS A 156 -12.68 13.39 -5.34
N GLY A 157 -13.91 12.97 -5.60
CA GLY A 157 -14.37 11.59 -5.34
C GLY A 157 -14.94 11.39 -3.93
N GLY A 158 -15.50 12.46 -3.36
CA GLY A 158 -16.07 12.53 -2.01
C GLY A 158 -16.20 13.99 -1.57
N TRP A 159 -16.82 14.24 -0.42
CA TRP A 159 -16.98 15.59 0.12
C TRP A 159 -16.38 15.72 1.51
N ILE A 160 -15.73 16.85 1.77
CA ILE A 160 -15.05 17.12 3.03
C ILE A 160 -16.08 17.31 4.15
N GLN A 161 -15.97 16.48 5.18
CA GLN A 161 -16.75 16.60 6.40
C GLN A 161 -15.84 17.16 7.50
N ARG A 162 -16.15 18.36 7.98
CA ARG A 162 -15.43 18.94 9.12
C ARG A 162 -15.66 18.09 10.37
N CYS A 163 -14.60 17.78 11.10
CA CYS A 163 -14.70 17.12 12.40
C CYS A 163 -15.45 18.02 13.38
N ASN A 164 -16.58 17.54 13.90
CA ASN A 164 -17.34 18.22 14.93
C ASN A 164 -17.08 17.53 16.28
N PRO A 165 -17.23 18.25 17.41
CA PRO A 165 -17.14 17.64 18.73
C PRO A 165 -18.10 16.45 18.81
N SER A 166 -17.55 15.27 19.10
CA SER A 166 -18.32 14.03 19.22
C SER A 166 -19.05 13.98 20.56
N SER A 167 -20.27 13.45 20.57
CA SER A 167 -20.97 13.04 21.79
C SER A 167 -20.38 11.76 22.40
N TYR A 168 -19.67 10.96 21.60
CA TYR A 168 -18.98 9.77 22.05
C TYR A 168 -17.63 10.14 22.68
N LYS A 169 -17.35 9.52 23.83
CA LYS A 169 -16.06 9.58 24.53
C LYS A 169 -15.60 8.17 24.85
N PHE A 170 -14.30 7.93 24.72
CA PHE A 170 -13.75 6.64 25.13
C PHE A 170 -13.91 6.43 26.64
N PRO A 171 -14.09 5.17 27.09
CA PRO A 171 -14.03 4.86 28.51
C PRO A 171 -12.68 5.32 29.10
N ASN A 172 -12.72 6.03 30.23
CA ASN A 172 -11.53 6.62 30.85
C ASN A 172 -10.78 7.61 29.93
N SER A 173 -11.46 8.71 29.58
CA SER A 173 -10.96 9.73 28.64
C SER A 173 -9.62 10.34 29.04
N GLU A 174 -9.33 10.48 30.33
CA GLU A 174 -8.06 11.02 30.81
C GLU A 174 -6.90 10.11 30.46
N LYS A 175 -7.06 8.79 30.69
CA LYS A 175 -6.06 7.80 30.32
C LYS A 175 -5.91 7.72 28.80
N ALA A 176 -7.02 7.68 28.05
CA ALA A 176 -6.97 7.65 26.59
C ALA A 176 -6.23 8.87 26.00
N LEU A 177 -6.40 10.04 26.60
CA LEU A 177 -5.65 11.24 26.24
C LEU A 177 -4.16 11.11 26.56
N ALA A 178 -3.81 10.61 27.76
CA ALA A 178 -2.42 10.38 28.14
C ALA A 178 -1.74 9.40 27.18
N ASP A 179 -2.36 8.26 26.90
CA ASP A 179 -1.84 7.22 26.00
C ASP A 179 -1.68 7.76 24.56
N ALA A 180 -2.63 8.57 24.09
CA ALA A 180 -2.54 9.21 22.77
C ALA A 180 -1.39 10.23 22.68
N VAL A 181 -1.19 11.02 23.74
CA VAL A 181 -0.08 11.98 23.82
C VAL A 181 1.27 11.27 23.94
N GLU A 182 1.33 10.16 24.66
CA GLU A 182 2.53 9.32 24.76
C GLU A 182 2.91 8.73 23.40
N ALA A 183 1.93 8.21 22.65
CA ALA A 183 2.17 7.52 21.38
C ALA A 183 2.46 8.46 20.20
N ALA A 184 1.75 9.60 20.12
CA ALA A 184 1.79 10.49 18.95
C ALA A 184 2.19 11.94 19.27
N GLY A 185 2.53 12.23 20.54
CA GLY A 185 2.93 13.56 20.97
C GLY A 185 1.74 14.49 21.31
N PRO A 186 2.04 15.69 21.86
CA PRO A 186 1.04 16.59 22.43
C PRO A 186 0.15 17.29 21.39
N THR A 187 0.55 17.30 20.12
CA THR A 187 -0.19 17.96 19.02
C THR A 187 -1.06 16.97 18.25
N LEU A 188 -0.45 15.90 17.74
CA LEU A 188 -1.12 14.89 16.93
C LEU A 188 -1.98 13.95 17.79
N GLY A 189 -1.53 13.56 18.98
CA GLY A 189 -2.25 12.66 19.88
C GLY A 189 -3.69 13.08 20.19
N PRO A 190 -3.93 14.30 20.69
CA PRO A 190 -5.30 14.79 20.93
C PRO A 190 -6.15 14.87 19.65
N SER A 191 -5.53 15.17 18.52
CA SER A 191 -6.21 15.26 17.21
C SER A 191 -6.65 13.88 16.71
N LEU A 192 -5.78 12.86 16.87
CA LEU A 192 -6.10 11.46 16.57
C LEU A 192 -7.18 10.92 17.50
N LEU A 193 -7.13 11.24 18.80
CA LEU A 193 -8.15 10.83 19.75
C LEU A 193 -9.51 11.44 19.41
N SER A 194 -9.56 12.76 19.19
CA SER A 194 -10.79 13.45 18.81
C SER A 194 -11.37 12.91 17.50
N MET A 195 -10.51 12.58 16.52
CA MET A 195 -10.96 12.01 15.27
C MET A 195 -11.50 10.57 15.45
N SER A 196 -10.83 9.78 16.29
CA SER A 196 -11.27 8.43 16.63
C SER A 196 -12.64 8.45 17.33
N GLU A 197 -12.85 9.38 18.26
CA GLU A 197 -14.16 9.58 18.91
C GLU A 197 -15.25 10.01 17.92
N TYR A 198 -14.90 10.84 16.94
CA TYR A 198 -15.82 11.28 15.89
C TYR A 198 -16.21 10.16 14.92
N LEU A 199 -15.27 9.27 14.58
CA LEU A 199 -15.54 8.06 13.82
C LEU A 199 -16.46 7.11 14.60
N MET A 200 -16.12 6.86 15.87
CA MET A 200 -16.86 5.94 16.74
C MET A 200 -18.29 6.40 17.02
N SER A 201 -18.55 7.71 16.98
CA SER A 201 -19.91 8.24 17.13
C SER A 201 -20.90 7.70 16.09
N SER A 202 -20.40 7.34 14.90
CA SER A 202 -21.22 6.79 13.81
C SER A 202 -21.25 5.26 13.78
N PHE A 203 -20.67 4.59 14.78
CA PHE A 203 -20.53 3.13 14.78
C PHE A 203 -21.88 2.40 14.72
N ASN A 204 -22.92 2.96 15.35
CA ASN A 204 -24.26 2.38 15.34
C ASN A 204 -25.16 2.96 14.22
N GLU A 205 -24.63 3.84 13.37
CA GLU A 205 -25.37 4.48 12.28
C GLU A 205 -25.15 3.71 10.98
N SER A 206 -26.14 2.92 10.56
CA SER A 206 -26.00 2.03 9.38
C SER A 206 -25.77 2.78 8.07
N TYR A 207 -26.39 3.96 7.91
CA TYR A 207 -26.37 4.72 6.66
C TYR A 207 -25.45 5.96 6.69
N GLN A 208 -24.94 6.33 7.88
CA GLN A 208 -24.04 7.47 8.09
C GLN A 208 -22.66 7.05 8.62
N SER A 209 -22.38 5.74 8.65
CA SER A 209 -21.12 5.16 9.07
C SER A 209 -19.93 5.79 8.35
N ARG A 210 -18.99 6.33 9.11
CA ARG A 210 -17.74 6.88 8.56
C ARG A 210 -16.72 5.75 8.38
N TYR A 211 -16.24 5.58 7.15
CA TYR A 211 -15.29 4.50 6.80
C TYR A 211 -13.82 4.92 6.92
N GLY A 212 -13.54 6.20 7.08
CA GLY A 212 -12.22 6.70 7.37
C GLY A 212 -12.22 8.18 7.67
N ALA A 213 -11.06 8.69 8.06
CA ALA A 213 -10.81 10.08 8.37
C ALA A 213 -9.35 10.45 8.06
N ILE A 214 -9.12 11.73 7.83
CA ILE A 214 -7.81 12.29 7.57
C ILE A 214 -7.45 13.26 8.69
N VAL A 215 -6.27 13.07 9.26
CA VAL A 215 -5.62 14.03 10.16
C VAL A 215 -4.35 14.48 9.47
N MET A 216 -4.25 15.76 9.15
CA MET A 216 -3.10 16.32 8.45
C MET A 216 -2.21 17.08 9.44
N ASP A 217 -0.90 16.92 9.30
CA ASP A 217 0.07 17.68 10.07
C ASP A 217 0.28 19.07 9.47
N ASP A 218 0.97 19.95 10.19
CA ASP A 218 1.41 21.21 9.61
C ASP A 218 2.47 20.97 8.52
N GLN A 219 2.67 21.94 7.65
CA GLN A 219 3.72 21.87 6.64
C GLN A 219 5.10 21.98 7.31
N ASN A 220 5.97 21.01 7.02
CA ASN A 220 7.35 21.05 7.49
C ASN A 220 8.14 22.18 6.80
N THR A 221 9.28 22.57 7.39
CA THR A 221 10.08 23.70 6.89
C THR A 221 10.68 23.46 5.49
N ASP A 222 10.82 22.20 5.09
CA ASP A 222 11.28 21.76 3.77
C ASP A 222 10.14 21.69 2.73
N GLY A 223 8.90 21.97 3.14
CA GLY A 223 7.72 21.89 2.30
C GLY A 223 7.05 20.52 2.27
N SER A 224 7.61 19.51 2.97
CA SER A 224 7.00 18.17 3.05
C SER A 224 5.70 18.20 3.85
N LEU A 225 4.78 17.29 3.49
CA LEU A 225 3.44 17.20 4.06
C LEU A 225 3.21 15.83 4.67
N GLY A 226 2.92 15.79 5.98
CA GLY A 226 2.51 14.60 6.71
C GLY A 226 0.98 14.50 6.80
N TYR A 227 0.44 13.30 6.66
CA TYR A 227 -0.95 13.03 6.98
C TYR A 227 -1.13 11.59 7.48
N THR A 228 -2.10 11.43 8.38
CA THR A 228 -2.53 10.14 8.93
C THR A 228 -3.93 9.81 8.44
N VAL A 229 -4.11 8.57 7.99
CA VAL A 229 -5.41 8.01 7.61
C VAL A 229 -5.90 7.09 8.72
N LEU A 230 -7.00 7.46 9.35
CA LEU A 230 -7.77 6.55 10.19
C LEU A 230 -8.77 5.85 9.27
N HIS A 231 -8.91 4.53 9.38
CA HIS A 231 -9.88 3.80 8.58
C HIS A 231 -10.62 2.76 9.41
N ASN A 232 -11.87 2.52 9.01
CA ASN A 232 -12.70 1.50 9.60
C ASN A 232 -12.45 0.17 8.88
N PHE A 233 -12.04 -0.86 9.63
CA PHE A 233 -11.77 -2.20 9.08
C PHE A 233 -13.01 -2.96 8.59
N SER A 234 -14.22 -2.48 8.88
CA SER A 234 -15.46 -3.04 8.30
C SER A 234 -15.53 -2.89 6.77
N CYS A 235 -14.73 -1.99 6.18
CA CYS A 235 -14.59 -1.85 4.73
C CYS A 235 -13.14 -2.09 4.28
N GLN A 236 -12.90 -3.21 3.59
CA GLN A 236 -11.56 -3.63 3.16
C GLN A 236 -10.82 -2.59 2.29
N HIS A 237 -11.55 -1.79 1.52
CA HIS A 237 -10.96 -0.81 0.59
C HIS A 237 -10.91 0.61 1.15
N ALA A 238 -11.28 0.82 2.42
CA ALA A 238 -11.26 2.16 3.02
C ALA A 238 -9.85 2.76 2.99
N ALA A 239 -8.87 2.10 3.62
CA ALA A 239 -7.49 2.60 3.67
C ALA A 239 -6.93 3.00 2.29
N PRO A 240 -6.86 2.11 1.28
CA PRO A 240 -6.30 2.48 -0.02
C PRO A 240 -7.09 3.59 -0.72
N THR A 241 -8.41 3.64 -0.52
CA THR A 241 -9.25 4.71 -1.07
C THR A 241 -8.89 6.08 -0.47
N PHE A 242 -8.85 6.19 0.86
CA PHE A 242 -8.51 7.44 1.53
C PHE A 242 -7.07 7.88 1.25
N ILE A 243 -6.12 6.94 1.19
CA ILE A 243 -4.73 7.23 0.79
C ILE A 243 -4.67 7.77 -0.64
N ASN A 244 -5.33 7.13 -1.60
CA ASN A 244 -5.33 7.56 -3.00
C ASN A 244 -5.99 8.94 -3.17
N LEU A 245 -7.08 9.20 -2.46
CA LEU A 245 -7.76 10.49 -2.45
C LEU A 245 -6.83 11.60 -1.96
N MET A 246 -6.10 11.38 -0.86
CA MET A 246 -5.17 12.36 -0.31
C MET A 246 -3.96 12.57 -1.21
N ASN A 247 -3.32 11.50 -1.66
CA ASN A 247 -2.18 11.62 -2.57
C ASN A 247 -2.56 12.32 -3.87
N SER A 248 -3.74 12.04 -4.42
CA SER A 248 -4.23 12.74 -5.61
C SER A 248 -4.51 14.22 -5.32
N ALA A 249 -5.05 14.57 -4.16
CA ALA A 249 -5.31 15.96 -3.77
C ALA A 249 -4.01 16.75 -3.56
N ILE A 250 -3.02 16.15 -2.88
CA ILE A 250 -1.68 16.72 -2.69
C ILE A 250 -0.98 16.89 -4.05
N LEU A 251 -1.09 15.90 -4.95
CA LEU A 251 -0.54 15.99 -6.30
C LEU A 251 -1.16 17.15 -7.10
N ARG A 252 -2.48 17.35 -7.01
CA ARG A 252 -3.16 18.49 -7.67
C ARG A 252 -2.69 19.82 -7.10
N LEU A 253 -2.53 19.89 -5.78
CA LEU A 253 -2.04 21.09 -5.11
C LEU A 253 -0.60 21.41 -5.54
N ALA A 254 0.28 20.41 -5.57
CA ALA A 254 1.69 20.56 -5.89
C ALA A 254 1.92 20.86 -7.38
N SER A 255 1.24 20.15 -8.28
CA SER A 255 1.39 20.34 -9.73
C SER A 255 0.60 21.51 -10.31
N HIS A 256 -0.24 22.17 -9.51
CA HIS A 256 -1.24 23.14 -9.96
C HIS A 256 -2.18 22.64 -11.07
N ASN A 257 -2.29 21.31 -11.25
CA ASN A 257 -3.12 20.68 -12.26
C ASN A 257 -4.31 19.98 -11.59
N MET A 258 -5.48 20.62 -11.65
CA MET A 258 -6.73 20.10 -11.07
C MET A 258 -7.18 18.74 -11.67
N ASN A 259 -6.66 18.36 -12.83
CA ASN A 259 -7.00 17.10 -13.50
C ASN A 259 -6.01 15.97 -13.20
N ALA A 260 -4.91 16.25 -12.49
CA ALA A 260 -3.98 15.21 -12.05
C ALA A 260 -4.72 14.22 -11.13
N THR A 261 -4.50 12.93 -11.36
CA THR A 261 -5.11 11.88 -10.54
C THR A 261 -4.20 10.67 -10.51
N ILE A 262 -4.13 10.01 -9.37
CA ILE A 262 -3.38 8.76 -9.22
C ILE A 262 -4.34 7.62 -9.48
N GLN A 263 -4.06 6.82 -10.51
CA GLN A 263 -4.85 5.64 -10.84
C GLN A 263 -4.15 4.38 -10.33
N THR A 264 -4.92 3.50 -9.73
CA THR A 264 -4.43 2.18 -9.30
C THR A 264 -4.77 1.14 -10.36
N ARG A 265 -3.84 0.23 -10.64
CA ARG A 265 -4.12 -0.97 -11.43
C ARG A 265 -4.31 -2.13 -10.44
N ASN A 266 -5.36 -2.93 -10.62
CA ASN A 266 -5.74 -4.00 -9.70
C ASN A 266 -5.58 -5.36 -10.33
#